data_AF-A0A5K0VS19-F1
#
_entry.id   AF-A0A5K0VS19-F1
#
_cell.length_a   1.000
_cell.length_b   1.000
_cell.length_c   1.000
_cell.angle_alpha   90.00
_cell.angle_beta   90.00
_cell.angle_gamma   90.00
#
_symmetry.space_group_name_H-M   'P 1'
#
loop_
_entity.id
_entity.type
_entity.pdbx_description
1 polymer ?
#
loop_
_entity_poly.entity_id
_entity_poly.type
_entity_poly.pdbx_seq_one_letter_code
_entity_poly.pdbx_strand_id
1 'polypeptide(L)'
;IEVIDEACCKTEAGGSSCLVDGSVCSNRSNHLFFDGGHPADVTNSIMGRMAYSANLTSYTYPFSIQRLATLNSTTTFNSTLLNEASHENPDPMNAQ
;
A
#
# COMPACT_ATOMS: atom_id res chain seq x y z
N ILE A 1 19.70 5.14 14.28
CA ILE A 1 18.68 5.77 13.43
C ILE A 1 17.57 6.19 14.37
N GLU A 2 17.29 7.47 14.44
CA GLU A 2 16.12 7.98 15.17
C GLU A 2 14.90 7.81 14.27
N VAL A 3 13.80 7.30 14.84
CA VAL A 3 12.51 7.16 14.16
C VAL A 3 11.50 7.89 15.01
N ILE A 4 10.77 8.82 14.39
CA ILE A 4 9.80 9.68 15.01
C ILE A 4 8.41 9.22 14.57
N ASP A 5 7.60 8.83 15.54
CA ASP A 5 6.21 8.39 15.35
C ASP A 5 5.25 9.58 15.43
N GLU A 6 5.47 10.58 14.57
CA GLU A 6 4.63 11.77 14.46
C GLU A 6 4.59 12.28 13.01
N ALA A 7 3.62 13.15 12.72
CA ALA A 7 3.52 13.83 11.43
C ALA A 7 4.67 14.83 11.24
N CYS A 8 5.32 14.80 10.08
CA CYS A 8 6.33 15.80 9.74
C CYS A 8 5.75 17.21 9.60
N CYS A 9 4.52 17.37 9.11
CA CYS A 9 3.86 18.67 9.05
C CYS A 9 2.99 18.92 10.29
N LYS A 10 2.77 20.20 10.62
CA LYS A 10 1.83 20.58 11.67
C LYS A 10 0.40 20.22 11.25
N THR A 11 -0.32 19.51 12.10
CA THR A 11 -1.74 19.14 11.92
C THR A 11 -2.59 19.75 13.04
N GLU A 12 -3.90 19.80 12.85
CA GLU A 12 -4.82 19.91 13.99
C GLU A 12 -4.71 18.66 14.88
N ALA A 13 -5.13 18.77 16.15
CA ALA A 13 -5.14 17.63 17.06
C ALA A 13 -6.08 16.53 16.52
N GLY A 14 -5.52 15.36 16.19
CA GLY A 14 -6.26 14.27 15.56
C GLY A 14 -6.65 14.52 14.09
N GLY A 15 -6.14 15.59 13.47
CA GLY A 15 -6.38 15.89 12.07
C GLY A 15 -5.53 15.01 11.15
N SER A 16 -6.09 14.62 10.00
CA SER A 16 -5.39 13.79 9.00
C SER A 16 -4.51 14.59 8.04
N SER A 17 -4.75 15.89 7.88
CA SER A 17 -4.08 16.74 6.89
C SER A 17 -3.27 17.85 7.54
N CYS A 18 -2.26 18.34 6.83
CA CYS A 18 -1.46 19.50 7.25
C CYS A 18 -2.31 20.77 7.36
N LEU A 19 -1.92 21.67 8.26
CA LEU A 19 -2.42 23.03 8.29
C LEU A 19 -1.93 23.81 7.07
N VAL A 20 -2.80 24.66 6.52
CA VAL A 20 -2.40 25.68 5.56
C VAL A 20 -1.37 26.60 6.22
N ASP A 21 -0.25 26.84 5.54
CA ASP A 21 0.92 27.58 6.04
C ASP A 21 1.52 27.05 7.37
N GLY A 22 1.25 25.78 7.68
CA GLY A 22 1.83 25.08 8.81
C GLY A 22 3.33 24.82 8.64
N SER A 23 4.04 24.73 9.76
CA SER A 23 5.46 24.31 9.76
C SER A 23 5.60 22.88 9.26
N VAL A 24 6.73 22.60 8.61
CA VAL A 24 7.14 21.25 8.17
C VAL A 24 8.48 20.92 8.81
N CYS A 25 8.67 19.65 9.20
CA CYS A 25 9.89 19.15 9.78
C CYS A 25 11.11 19.37 8.85
N SER A 26 12.29 19.51 9.44
CA SER A 26 13.54 19.74 8.70
C SER A 26 14.07 18.49 7.98
N ASN A 27 13.75 17.30 8.52
CA ASN A 27 14.18 16.02 7.96
C ASN A 27 12.96 15.10 7.81
N ARG A 28 12.55 14.81 6.58
CA ARG A 28 11.39 13.94 6.31
C ARG A 28 11.70 12.45 6.46
N SER A 29 12.98 12.08 6.46
CA SER A 29 13.41 10.67 6.40
C SER A 29 13.42 9.96 7.75
N ASN A 30 13.21 10.68 8.86
CA ASN A 30 13.09 10.10 10.20
C ASN A 30 11.65 10.10 10.73
N HIS A 31 10.66 10.59 9.98
CA HIS A 31 9.26 10.57 10.39
C HIS A 31 8.52 9.40 9.74
N LEU A 32 7.66 8.73 10.50
CA LEU A 32 6.80 7.68 9.96
C LEU A 32 5.68 8.25 9.08
N PHE A 33 5.19 9.46 9.39
CA PHE A 33 4.07 10.10 8.70
C PHE A 33 4.45 11.46 8.12
N PHE A 34 3.86 11.79 6.96
CA PHE A 34 4.00 13.13 6.39
C PHE A 34 3.02 14.11 7.04
N ASP A 35 1.75 13.73 7.05
CA ASP A 35 0.66 14.40 7.78
C ASP A 35 0.05 13.44 8.80
N GLY A 36 -1.14 13.73 9.35
CA GLY A 36 -1.74 12.85 10.38
C GLY A 36 -2.40 11.59 9.83
N GLY A 37 -2.55 11.45 8.51
CA GLY A 37 -3.27 10.33 7.88
C GLY A 37 -2.45 9.52 6.88
N HIS A 38 -1.34 10.06 6.38
CA HIS A 38 -0.57 9.49 5.28
C HIS A 38 0.89 9.23 5.69
N PRO A 39 1.44 8.07 5.30
CA PRO A 39 2.84 7.74 5.55
C PRO A 39 3.79 8.72 4.87
N ALA A 40 4.95 8.93 5.49
CA ALA A 40 6.06 9.63 4.83
C ALA A 40 6.63 8.80 3.67
N ASP A 41 7.38 9.45 2.78
CA ASP A 41 8.02 8.81 1.62
C ASP A 41 8.93 7.63 2.01
N VAL A 42 9.63 7.76 3.15
CA VAL A 42 10.49 6.70 3.69
C VAL A 42 9.66 5.49 4.11
N THR A 43 8.53 5.71 4.76
CA THR A 43 7.60 4.65 5.18
C THR A 43 6.97 3.97 3.97
N ASN A 44 6.50 4.75 2.99
CA ASN A 44 6.00 4.21 1.72
C ASN A 44 7.06 3.36 1.01
N SER A 45 8.32 3.80 0.99
CA SER A 45 9.42 3.05 0.39
C SER A 45 9.70 1.72 1.11
N ILE A 46 9.66 1.73 2.45
CA ILE A 46 9.83 0.51 3.26
C ILE A 46 8.67 -0.45 3.02
N MET A 47 7.43 0.04 3.13
CA MET A 47 6.22 -0.77 2.89
C MET A 47 6.20 -1.35 1.48
N GLY A 48 6.56 -0.58 0.47
CA GLY A 48 6.67 -1.05 -0.91
C GLY A 48 7.69 -2.17 -1.09
N ARG A 49 8.86 -2.06 -0.44
CA ARG A 49 9.88 -3.14 -0.44
C ARG A 49 9.36 -4.41 0.24
N MET A 50 8.67 -4.24 1.38
CA MET A 50 8.10 -5.37 2.10
C MET A 50 7.01 -6.07 1.26
N ALA A 51 6.06 -5.33 0.70
CA ALA A 51 5.03 -5.87 -0.18
C ALA A 51 5.62 -6.55 -1.43
N TYR A 52 6.70 -5.98 -1.98
CA TYR A 52 7.31 -6.51 -3.19
C TYR A 52 8.03 -7.84 -2.96
N SER A 53 8.87 -7.95 -1.91
CA SER A 53 9.79 -9.09 -1.78
C SER A 53 10.04 -9.58 -0.35
N ALA A 54 9.26 -9.17 0.65
CA ALA A 54 9.41 -9.77 1.97
C ALA A 54 9.14 -11.29 1.92
N ASN A 55 9.82 -12.03 2.79
CA ASN A 55 9.63 -13.47 2.99
C ASN A 55 8.82 -13.76 4.27
N LEU A 56 8.05 -12.77 4.74
CA LEU A 56 7.27 -12.82 5.97
C LEU A 56 5.80 -12.77 5.60
N THR A 57 5.04 -13.77 6.03
CA THR A 57 3.59 -13.85 5.78
C THR A 57 2.82 -12.68 6.39
N SER A 58 3.37 -12.00 7.40
CA SER A 58 2.78 -10.78 7.96
C SER A 58 2.72 -9.61 6.96
N TYR A 59 3.59 -9.61 5.94
CA TYR A 59 3.65 -8.55 4.93
C TYR A 59 3.19 -9.02 3.55
N THR A 60 3.35 -10.31 3.23
CA THR A 60 3.15 -10.84 1.87
C THR A 60 2.40 -12.17 1.88
N TYR A 61 1.19 -12.21 2.43
CA TYR A 61 0.32 -13.38 2.36
C TYR A 61 -0.64 -13.31 1.17
N PRO A 62 -0.85 -14.42 0.42
CA PRO A 62 -0.17 -15.73 0.52
C PRO A 62 1.22 -15.78 -0.14
N PHE A 63 1.59 -14.77 -0.92
CA PHE A 63 2.91 -14.64 -1.57
C PHE A 63 3.20 -13.15 -1.85
N SER A 64 4.45 -12.82 -2.15
CA SER A 64 4.88 -11.45 -2.49
C SER A 64 4.54 -11.06 -3.93
N ILE A 65 4.53 -9.74 -4.22
CA ILE A 65 4.32 -9.24 -5.60
C ILE A 65 5.40 -9.78 -6.54
N GLN A 66 6.65 -9.88 -6.08
CA GLN A 66 7.73 -10.47 -6.85
C GLN A 66 7.42 -11.93 -7.20
N ARG A 67 6.88 -12.71 -6.25
CA ARG A 67 6.49 -14.10 -6.53
C ARG A 67 5.38 -14.16 -7.58
N LEU A 68 4.37 -13.30 -7.51
CA LEU A 68 3.34 -13.17 -8.53
C LEU A 68 3.91 -12.83 -9.90
N ALA A 69 4.74 -11.80 -9.98
CA ALA A 69 5.32 -11.30 -11.24
C ALA A 69 6.25 -12.31 -11.91
N THR A 70 6.78 -13.27 -11.14
CA THR A 70 7.66 -14.35 -11.63
C THR A 70 6.93 -15.67 -11.88
N LEU A 71 5.60 -15.72 -11.74
CA LEU A 71 4.82 -16.89 -12.14
C LEU A 71 4.83 -17.01 -13.67
N ASN A 72 5.44 -18.07 -14.17
CA ASN A 72 5.33 -18.42 -15.58
C ASN A 72 3.88 -18.85 -15.86
N SER A 73 3.20 -18.16 -16.78
CA SER A 73 1.83 -18.48 -17.22
C SER A 73 1.71 -19.81 -17.97
N THR A 74 2.77 -20.61 -18.05
CA THR A 74 2.82 -21.90 -18.75
C THR A 74 2.38 -23.08 -17.88
N THR A 75 1.68 -22.83 -16.78
CA THR A 75 0.83 -23.87 -16.20
C THR A 75 -0.32 -24.06 -17.17
N THR A 76 -0.37 -25.20 -17.85
CA THR A 76 -1.49 -25.61 -18.72
C THR A 76 -2.81 -25.34 -18.00
N PHE A 77 -3.47 -24.23 -18.34
CA PHE A 77 -4.83 -23.97 -17.92
C PHE A 77 -5.68 -25.03 -18.62
N ASN A 78 -6.00 -26.11 -17.91
CA ASN A 78 -7.01 -27.04 -18.40
C ASN A 78 -8.30 -26.24 -18.61
N SER A 79 -8.77 -26.25 -19.84
CA SER A 79 -9.94 -25.50 -20.33
C SER A 79 -11.24 -25.78 -19.56
N THR A 80 -11.24 -26.76 -18.66
CA THR A 80 -12.36 -27.06 -17.77
C THR A 80 -12.58 -26.03 -16.67
N LEU A 81 -11.57 -25.26 -16.24
CA LEU A 81 -11.73 -24.25 -15.17
C LEU A 81 -12.15 -22.86 -15.67
N LEU A 82 -12.03 -22.58 -16.98
CA LEU A 82 -12.41 -21.28 -17.56
C LEU A 82 -13.92 -21.15 -17.81
N ASN A 83 -14.68 -22.23 -17.72
CA ASN A 83 -16.13 -22.22 -17.97
C ASN A 83 -16.94 -21.71 -16.77
N GLU A 84 -16.33 -21.57 -15.58
CA GLU A 84 -17.00 -21.09 -14.37
C GLU A 84 -16.83 -19.58 -14.13
N ALA A 85 -15.83 -18.94 -14.75
CA ALA A 85 -15.53 -17.51 -14.55
C ALA A 85 -16.31 -16.55 -15.46
N SER A 86 -17.07 -17.08 -16.43
CA SER A 86 -17.84 -16.28 -17.40
C SER A 86 -19.32 -16.10 -17.03
N HIS A 87 -19.70 -16.33 -15.77
CA HIS A 87 -21.07 -16.15 -15.28
C HIS A 87 -21.18 -15.19 -14.10
N GLU A 88 -20.34 -14.14 -14.07
CA GLU A 88 -20.64 -12.96 -13.25
C GLU A 88 -21.50 -12.01 -14.07
N ASN A 89 -22.79 -11.93 -13.72
CA ASN A 89 -23.69 -10.89 -14.20
C ASN A 89 -23.08 -9.52 -13.86
N PRO A 90 -23.08 -8.55 -14.79
CA PRO A 90 -22.64 -7.20 -14.46
C PRO A 90 -23.59 -6.59 -13.42
N ASP A 91 -23.05 -6.20 -12.27
CA ASP A 91 -23.75 -5.37 -11.30
C ASP A 91 -24.20 -4.07 -11.98
N PRO A 92 -25.46 -3.63 -11.79
CA PRO A 92 -25.90 -2.34 -12.30
C PRO A 92 -25.14 -1.24 -11.55
N MET A 93 -24.29 -0.50 -12.28
CA MET A 93 -23.76 0.80 -11.85
C MET A 93 -24.94 1.72 -11.51
N ASN A 94 -25.26 1.85 -10.22
CA ASN A 94 -26.05 2.95 -9.70
C ASN A 94 -25.17 4.20 -9.70
N ALA A 95 -25.47 5.11 -10.62
CA ALA A 95 -25.03 6.49 -10.55
C ALA A 95 -25.96 7.27 -9.61
N GLN A 96 -25.42 7.67 -8.45
CA GLN A 96 -25.84 8.87 -7.72
C GLN A 96 -24.60 9.56 -7.16
#